data_AF-A0A359E633-F1
#
_entry.id   AF-A0A359E633-F1
#
_cell.length_a   1.000
_cell.length_b   1.000
_cell.length_c   1.000
_cell.angle_alpha   90.00
_cell.angle_beta   90.00
_cell.angle_gamma   90.00
#
_symmetry.space_group_name_H-M   'P 1'
#
loop_
_entity.id
_entity.type
_entity.pdbx_description
1 polymer ?
#
loop_
_entity_poly.entity_id
_entity_poly.type
_entity_poly.pdbx_seq_one_letter_code
_entity_poly.pdbx_strand_id
1 'polypeptide(L)'
;MTLSNSNLGFCVGDVTGKGMPAALLMANLQASLRSQALINLGSRECVSNINKLLHRNTDPSKFATLFYGVLDPANHEIHYCNAGHDQPLIFRGKKLFSSL
;
A
#
# COMPACT_ATOMS: atom_id res chain seq x y z
N MET A 1 -1.62 -8.89 -5.88
CA MET A 1 -0.62 -9.96 -5.68
C MET A 1 -1.20 -10.99 -4.75
N THR A 2 -1.02 -12.27 -5.07
CA THR A 2 -1.47 -13.37 -4.19
C THR A 2 -0.51 -13.50 -3.02
N LEU A 3 -1.04 -13.57 -1.80
CA LEU A 3 -0.32 -13.77 -0.55
C LEU A 3 -0.56 -15.20 -0.05
N SER A 4 0.06 -15.55 1.08
CA SER A 4 -0.25 -16.80 1.80
C SER A 4 -1.74 -16.91 2.13
N ASN A 5 -2.20 -18.14 2.32
CA ASN A 5 -3.59 -18.49 2.64
C ASN A 5 -4.62 -18.02 1.60
N SER A 6 -4.20 -17.82 0.33
CA SER A 6 -5.05 -17.31 -0.76
C SER A 6 -5.55 -15.87 -0.55
N ASN A 7 -4.94 -15.11 0.36
CA ASN A 7 -5.24 -13.69 0.53
C ASN A 7 -4.78 -12.90 -0.70
N LEU A 8 -5.48 -11.81 -1.02
CA LEU A 8 -5.14 -10.95 -2.15
C LEU A 8 -4.69 -9.57 -1.65
N GLY A 9 -3.41 -9.28 -1.83
CA GLY A 9 -2.84 -7.95 -1.59
C GLY A 9 -3.04 -7.03 -2.80
N PHE A 10 -3.48 -5.81 -2.57
CA PHE A 10 -3.60 -4.77 -3.60
C PHE A 10 -3.15 -3.42 -3.05
N CYS A 11 -2.66 -2.55 -3.93
CA CYS A 11 -2.18 -1.24 -3.53
C CYS A 11 -2.37 -0.20 -4.63
N VAL A 12 -2.51 1.05 -4.21
CA VAL A 12 -2.45 2.24 -5.07
C VAL A 12 -1.51 3.21 -4.38
N GLY A 13 -0.60 3.84 -5.12
CA GLY A 13 0.31 4.80 -4.55
C GLY A 13 0.83 5.76 -5.60
N ASP A 14 1.30 6.91 -5.13
CA ASP A 14 1.87 7.96 -5.95
C ASP A 14 3.15 8.49 -5.29
N VAL A 15 4.05 9.05 -6.09
CA VAL A 15 5.37 9.51 -5.64
C VAL A 15 5.64 10.93 -6.11
N THR A 16 6.46 11.64 -5.35
CA THR A 16 6.86 13.01 -5.70
C THR A 16 7.90 13.10 -6.81
N GLY A 17 7.75 14.12 -7.65
CA GLY A 17 8.69 14.46 -8.71
C GLY A 17 8.30 13.90 -10.07
N LYS A 18 9.26 13.87 -11.00
CA LYS A 18 9.08 13.41 -12.39
C LYS A 18 10.35 12.76 -12.90
N GLY A 19 10.25 12.05 -14.02
CA GLY A 19 11.39 11.43 -14.70
C GLY A 19 12.02 10.29 -13.90
N MET A 20 13.32 10.06 -14.12
CA MET A 20 14.04 8.92 -13.53
C MET A 20 14.02 8.88 -11.99
N PRO A 21 14.21 9.99 -11.25
CA PRO A 21 14.19 9.93 -9.78
C PRO A 21 12.86 9.46 -9.20
N ALA A 22 11.74 9.93 -9.77
CA ALA A 22 10.41 9.51 -9.35
C ALA A 22 10.14 8.03 -9.71
N ALA A 23 10.54 7.61 -10.92
CA ALA A 23 10.42 6.22 -11.34
C ALA A 23 11.23 5.26 -10.42
N LEU A 24 12.43 5.67 -10.00
CA LEU A 24 13.27 4.89 -9.10
C LEU A 24 12.64 4.79 -7.69
N LEU A 25 12.07 5.89 -7.19
CA LEU A 25 11.35 5.89 -5.92
C LEU A 25 10.12 4.95 -5.98
N MET A 26 9.35 5.00 -7.07
CA MET A 26 8.21 4.10 -7.25
C MET A 26 8.64 2.63 -7.36
N ALA A 27 9.74 2.34 -8.06
CA ALA A 27 10.31 1.00 -8.14
C ALA A 27 10.76 0.49 -6.76
N ASN A 28 11.39 1.35 -5.96
CA ASN A 28 11.80 1.02 -4.59
C ASN A 28 10.59 0.77 -3.68
N LEU A 29 9.54 1.60 -3.76
CA LEU A 29 8.28 1.41 -3.04
C LEU A 29 7.65 0.07 -3.41
N GLN A 30 7.54 -0.24 -4.71
CA GLN A 30 6.96 -1.49 -5.20
C GLN A 30 7.75 -2.72 -4.74
N ALA A 31 9.09 -2.67 -4.81
CA ALA A 31 9.97 -3.74 -4.37
C ALA A 31 9.86 -3.97 -2.86
N SER A 32 9.88 -2.89 -2.07
CA SER A 32 9.72 -2.92 -0.61
C SER A 32 8.37 -3.53 -0.22
N LEU A 33 7.29 -3.13 -0.89
CA LEU A 33 5.95 -3.67 -0.65
C LEU A 33 5.90 -5.17 -0.95
N ARG A 34 6.41 -5.61 -2.11
CA ARG A 34 6.44 -7.03 -2.46
C ARG A 34 7.22 -7.85 -1.43
N SER A 35 8.38 -7.35 -1.00
CA SER A 35 9.20 -8.03 0.00
C SER A 35 8.47 -8.14 1.35
N GLN A 36 7.89 -7.04 1.84
CA GLN A 36 7.19 -7.02 3.14
C GLN A 36 5.88 -7.82 3.12
N ALA A 37 5.15 -7.82 2.00
CA ALA A 37 3.89 -8.55 1.87
C ALA A 37 4.07 -10.08 1.98
N LEU A 38 5.25 -10.60 1.62
CA LEU A 38 5.58 -12.03 1.74
C LEU A 38 5.85 -12.48 3.19
N ILE A 39 6.13 -11.54 4.10
CA ILE A 39 6.38 -11.82 5.52
C ILE A 39 5.06 -12.06 6.28
N ASN A 40 3.91 -11.87 5.61
CA ASN A 40 2.56 -12.11 6.13
C ASN A 40 2.25 -11.33 7.42
N LEU A 41 2.81 -10.13 7.54
CA LEU A 41 2.50 -9.16 8.59
C LEU A 41 1.19 -8.42 8.26
N GLY A 42 0.52 -7.88 9.27
CA GLY A 42 -0.68 -7.05 9.08
C GLY A 42 -0.39 -5.81 8.22
N SER A 43 -1.42 -5.27 7.54
CA SER A 43 -1.30 -4.13 6.61
C SER A 43 -0.58 -2.93 7.21
N ARG A 44 -0.90 -2.57 8.46
CA ARG A 44 -0.26 -1.48 9.22
C ARG A 44 1.24 -1.70 9.42
N GLU A 45 1.65 -2.90 9.79
CA GLU A 45 3.04 -3.21 10.09
C GLU A 45 3.88 -3.26 8.81
N CYS A 46 3.34 -3.87 7.75
CA CYS A 46 3.91 -3.84 6.41
C CYS A 46 4.19 -2.39 5.96
N VAL A 47 3.19 -1.52 6.03
CA VAL A 47 3.32 -0.11 5.63
C VAL A 47 4.30 0.66 6.53
N SER A 48 4.28 0.43 7.84
CA SER A 48 5.23 1.03 8.78
C SER A 48 6.69 0.65 8.46
N ASN A 49 6.95 -0.60 8.10
CA ASN A 49 8.27 -1.07 7.71
C ASN A 49 8.72 -0.45 6.39
N ILE A 50 7.84 -0.39 5.40
CA ILE A 50 8.10 0.29 4.12
C ILE A 50 8.44 1.76 4.36
N ASN A 51 7.67 2.46 5.20
CA ASN A 51 7.92 3.86 5.52
C ASN A 51 9.31 4.06 6.15
N LYS A 52 9.70 3.20 7.10
CA LYS A 52 11.05 3.23 7.70
C LYS A 52 12.15 3.01 6.67
N LEU A 53 11.95 2.07 5.73
CA LEU A 53 12.92 1.79 4.67
C LEU A 53 13.07 2.96 3.70
N LEU A 54 11.96 3.53 3.25
CA LEU A 54 11.98 4.68 2.33
C LEU A 54 12.55 5.92 3.00
N HIS A 55 12.17 6.21 4.24
CA HIS A 55 12.66 7.37 4.98
C HIS A 55 14.17 7.34 5.19
N ARG A 56 14.77 6.16 5.39
CA ARG A 56 16.24 6.02 5.53
C ARG A 56 17.01 6.17 4.22
N ASN A 57 16.39 5.81 3.11
CA ASN A 57 17.07 5.65 1.82
C ASN A 57 16.72 6.74 0.81
N THR A 58 15.90 7.72 1.19
CA THR A 58 15.42 8.77 0.26
C THR A 58 15.65 10.15 0.86
N ASP A 59 15.90 11.13 -0.01
CA ASP A 59 16.01 12.53 0.36
C ASP A 59 14.75 13.02 1.12
N PRO A 60 14.87 13.85 2.16
CA PRO A 60 13.73 14.35 2.94
C PRO A 60 12.66 15.09 2.13
N SER A 61 13.00 15.64 0.97
CA SER A 61 12.07 16.30 0.06
C SER A 61 11.23 15.33 -0.78
N LYS A 62 11.52 14.02 -0.71
CA LYS A 62 10.84 12.97 -1.44
C LYS A 62 9.91 12.19 -0.53
N PHE A 63 8.66 12.12 -0.95
CA PHE A 63 7.64 11.31 -0.30
C PHE A 63 6.82 10.52 -1.32
N ALA A 64 6.10 9.53 -0.79
CA ALA A 64 5.15 8.70 -1.51
C ALA A 64 3.87 8.58 -0.68
N THR A 65 2.73 8.53 -1.36
CA THR A 65 1.45 8.14 -0.78
C THR A 65 1.18 6.68 -1.10
N LEU A 66 0.53 5.95 -0.19
CA LEU A 66 0.20 4.54 -0.40
C LEU A 66 -1.11 4.17 0.28
N PHE A 67 -2.03 3.59 -0.48
CA PHE A 67 -3.09 2.75 0.02
C PHE A 67 -2.68 1.29 -0.17
N TYR A 68 -2.65 0.51 0.92
CA TYR A 68 -2.41 -0.94 0.87
C TYR A 68 -3.55 -1.69 1.52
N GLY A 69 -4.13 -2.67 0.81
CA GLY A 69 -5.21 -3.52 1.27
C GLY A 69 -4.88 -5.00 1.10
N VAL A 70 -5.39 -5.82 2.01
CA VAL A 70 -5.36 -7.27 1.97
C VAL A 70 -6.80 -7.76 2.07
N LEU A 71 -7.27 -8.41 1.02
CA LEU A 71 -8.54 -9.11 1.00
C LEU A 71 -8.34 -10.52 1.54
N ASP A 72 -9.07 -10.85 2.61
CA ASP A 72 -9.27 -12.20 3.11
C ASP A 72 -10.57 -12.76 2.51
N PRO A 73 -10.50 -13.62 1.48
CA PRO A 73 -11.68 -14.17 0.85
C PRO A 73 -12.41 -15.19 1.72
N ALA A 74 -11.77 -15.79 2.72
CA ALA A 74 -12.41 -16.76 3.60
C ALA A 74 -13.34 -16.08 4.60
N ASN A 75 -12.92 -14.93 5.14
CA ASN A 75 -13.70 -14.16 6.12
C ASN A 75 -14.52 -13.00 5.50
N HIS A 76 -14.33 -12.73 4.20
CA HIS A 76 -14.96 -11.62 3.47
C HIS A 76 -14.56 -10.24 4.05
N GLU A 77 -13.32 -10.14 4.54
CA GLU A 77 -12.80 -8.93 5.18
C GLU A 77 -11.70 -8.28 4.33
N ILE A 78 -11.59 -6.95 4.46
CA ILE A 78 -10.48 -6.19 3.89
C ILE A 78 -9.76 -5.49 5.03
N HIS A 79 -8.51 -5.87 5.27
CA HIS A 79 -7.61 -5.13 6.15
C HIS A 79 -6.80 -4.16 5.32
N TYR A 80 -6.81 -2.88 5.67
CA TYR A 80 -6.11 -1.87 4.89
C TYR A 80 -5.34 -0.89 5.76
N CYS A 81 -4.42 -0.18 5.14
CA CYS A 81 -3.71 0.95 5.74
C CYS A 81 -3.60 2.04 4.69
N ASN A 82 -4.09 3.23 5.02
CA ASN A 82 -3.93 4.43 4.20
C ASN A 82 -2.77 5.26 4.75
N ALA A 83 -1.66 5.33 4.02
CA ALA A 83 -0.49 6.16 4.28
C ALA A 83 -0.52 7.43 3.41
N GLY A 84 -1.53 8.27 3.67
CA GLY A 84 -1.66 9.59 3.06
C GLY A 84 -2.11 9.61 1.59
N HIS A 85 -2.63 8.49 1.08
CA HIS A 85 -3.30 8.44 -0.21
C HIS A 85 -4.76 8.90 -0.09
N ASP A 86 -5.40 9.21 -1.21
CA ASP A 86 -6.81 9.63 -1.21
C ASP A 86 -7.70 8.56 -0.57
N GLN A 87 -8.72 9.02 0.18
CA GLN A 87 -9.57 8.13 0.95
C GLN A 87 -10.37 7.21 0.01
N PRO A 88 -10.35 5.88 0.23
CA PRO A 88 -11.07 4.96 -0.64
C PRO A 88 -12.58 5.12 -0.45
N LEU A 89 -13.32 4.82 -1.51
CA LEU A 89 -14.78 4.72 -1.48
C LEU A 89 -15.18 3.26 -1.66
N ILE A 90 -16.15 2.79 -0.86
CA ILE A 90 -16.77 1.48 -1.09
C ILE A 90 -18.03 1.67 -1.91
N PHE A 91 -18.10 0.98 -3.04
CA PHE A 91 -19.33 0.86 -3.82
C PHE A 91 -19.91 -0.54 -3.67
N ARG A 92 -21.15 -0.64 -3.16
CA ARG A 92 -21.86 -1.92 -2.96
C ARG A 92 -23.27 -1.82 -3.55
N GLY A 93 -23.51 -2.54 -4.64
CA GLY A 93 -24.78 -2.50 -5.37
C GLY A 93 -25.00 -1.15 -6.03
N LYS A 94 -25.88 -0.31 -5.46
CA LYS A 94 -26.12 1.08 -5.90
C LYS A 94 -25.80 2.11 -4.80
N LYS A 95 -25.09 1.70 -3.75
CA LYS A 95 -24.77 2.54 -2.59
C LYS A 95 -23.27 2.82 -2.53
N LEU A 96 -22.94 4.08 -2.27
CA LEU A 96 -21.58 4.56 -2.02
C LEU A 96 -21.39 4.77 -0.51
N PHE A 97 -20.28 4.30 0.03
CA PHE A 97 -19.88 4.50 1.41
C PHE A 97 -18.54 5.25 1.41
N SER A 98 -18.52 6.43 2.03
CA SER A 98 -17.38 7.35 2.02
C SER A 98 -16.54 7.32 3.29
N SER A 99 -16.82 6.40 4.21
CA SER A 99 -16.11 6.31 5.49
C SER A 99 -15.82 4.85 5.81
N LEU A 100 -14.52 4.54 5.82
CA LEU A 100 -13.91 3.39 6.46
C LEU A 100 -12.98 3.90 7.57
#